data_AF-A0A2G9TG46-F1
#
_entry.id   AF-A0A2G9TG46-F1
#
_cell.length_a   1.000
_cell.length_b   1.000
_cell.length_c   1.000
_cell.angle_alpha   90.00
_cell.angle_beta   90.00
_cell.angle_gamma   90.00
#
_symmetry.space_group_name_H-M   'P 1'
#
loop_
_entity.id
_entity.type
_entity.pdbx_description
1 polymer ?
#
loop_
_entity_poly.entity_id
_entity_poly.type
_entity_poly.pdbx_seq_one_letter_code
_entity_poly.pdbx_strand_id
1 'polypeptide(L)'
;MFLLLLLLSKHTLILTSKDLDSLEVWLSDMEQKMDEISEIAIAPDDLNEQSNIVGDLVTAITERDAQITAVIEVGRQLCRQATGDEALPLQYRMDQLKRDSCRYGDIMLVADEKLQLLAKAIPLSERFHEGFDAVMEWVEAVEEDLIQIDSTDLDTQTQVDDELRTAPELTTATPPHQLRKQREHNAELSAAILTYVPIVEQFKSDVKALQEICVPEDGVKLGELADEIVAKYDDMRKAVEARGQALDSIVDATSGLGERLENFVQTLQGASDRLRQNASTILRETK
;
A
#
# COMPACT_ATOMS: atom_id res chain seq x y z
N MET A 1 -13.55 71.61 13.32
CA MET A 1 -14.21 70.37 12.83
C MET A 1 -13.58 69.86 11.55
N PHE A 2 -13.48 70.65 10.47
CA PHE A 2 -12.90 70.24 9.17
C PHE A 2 -11.42 69.79 9.24
N LEU A 3 -10.55 70.55 9.93
CA LEU A 3 -9.14 70.19 10.14
C LEU A 3 -8.95 68.90 10.96
N LEU A 4 -9.87 68.61 11.88
CA LEU A 4 -9.82 67.42 12.74
C LEU A 4 -10.21 66.17 11.92
N LEU A 5 -11.22 66.30 11.06
CA LEU A 5 -11.63 65.26 10.09
C LEU A 5 -10.53 64.98 9.06
N LEU A 6 -9.82 66.00 8.59
CA LEU A 6 -8.70 65.86 7.66
C LEU A 6 -7.47 65.21 8.32
N LEU A 7 -7.18 65.54 9.59
CA LEU A 7 -6.13 64.89 10.37
C LEU A 7 -6.46 63.43 10.68
N LEU A 8 -7.73 63.14 11.03
CA LEU A 8 -8.23 61.77 11.20
C LEU A 8 -8.14 60.98 9.88
N SER A 9 -8.60 61.55 8.76
CA SER A 9 -8.49 60.94 7.42
C SER A 9 -7.05 60.59 7.07
N LYS A 10 -6.11 61.54 7.23
CA LYS A 10 -4.68 61.33 6.94
C LYS A 10 -4.02 60.33 7.88
N HIS A 11 -4.35 60.36 9.18
CA HIS A 11 -3.81 59.41 10.15
C HIS A 11 -4.32 57.99 9.90
N THR A 12 -5.61 57.84 9.57
CA THR A 12 -6.21 56.57 9.16
C THR A 12 -5.64 56.08 7.83
N LEU A 13 -5.33 56.98 6.89
CA LEU A 13 -4.57 56.66 5.67
C LEU A 13 -3.18 56.09 6.02
N ILE A 14 -2.42 56.72 6.92
CA ILE A 14 -1.07 56.23 7.26
C ILE A 14 -1.12 54.85 7.94
N LEU A 15 -2.08 54.64 8.84
CA LEU A 15 -2.31 53.35 9.48
C LEU A 15 -2.65 52.25 8.47
N THR A 16 -3.67 52.49 7.62
CA THR A 16 -4.06 51.55 6.56
C THR A 16 -2.93 51.22 5.59
N SER A 17 -2.00 52.15 5.35
CA SER A 17 -0.80 51.90 4.51
C SER A 17 0.16 50.92 5.15
N LYS A 18 0.46 51.09 6.45
CA LYS A 18 1.36 50.18 7.18
C LYS A 18 0.76 48.80 7.34
N ASP A 19 -0.56 48.74 7.58
CA ASP A 19 -1.30 47.49 7.69
C ASP A 19 -1.31 46.74 6.34
N LEU A 20 -1.41 47.47 5.22
CA LEU A 20 -1.28 46.94 3.85
C LEU A 20 0.12 46.35 3.58
N ASP A 21 1.18 47.12 3.79
CA ASP A 21 2.55 46.66 3.54
C ASP A 21 2.88 45.42 4.40
N SER A 22 2.40 45.39 5.65
CA SER A 22 2.55 44.24 6.54
C SER A 22 1.76 43.02 6.08
N LEU A 23 0.58 43.21 5.47
CA LEU A 23 -0.25 42.13 4.95
C LEU A 23 0.39 41.52 3.68
N GLU A 24 0.92 42.35 2.79
CA GLU A 24 1.57 41.90 1.55
C GLU A 24 2.77 41.01 1.83
N VAL A 25 3.63 41.40 2.78
CA VAL A 25 4.78 40.59 3.20
C VAL A 25 4.33 39.26 3.80
N TRP A 26 3.30 39.28 4.66
CA TRP A 26 2.79 38.07 5.28
C TRP A 26 2.13 37.12 4.27
N LEU A 27 1.33 37.63 3.33
CA LEU A 27 0.74 36.82 2.26
C LEU A 27 1.81 36.14 1.42
N SER A 28 2.87 36.87 1.09
CA SER A 28 3.99 36.32 0.32
C SER A 28 4.76 35.22 1.08
N ASP A 29 4.92 35.39 2.40
CA ASP A 29 5.50 34.35 3.28
C ASP A 29 4.62 33.10 3.36
N MET A 30 3.29 33.27 3.45
CA MET A 30 2.35 32.13 3.46
C MET A 30 2.31 31.41 2.11
N GLU A 31 2.29 32.15 1.00
CA GLU A 31 2.37 31.59 -0.37
C GLU A 31 3.65 30.77 -0.54
N GLN A 32 4.80 31.31 -0.12
CA GLN A 32 6.07 30.60 -0.19
C GLN A 32 6.05 29.30 0.63
N LYS A 33 5.58 29.36 1.89
CA LYS A 33 5.49 28.17 2.74
C LYS A 33 4.54 27.11 2.19
N MET A 34 3.45 27.52 1.54
CA MET A 34 2.54 26.59 0.87
C MET A 34 3.18 25.94 -0.37
N ASP A 35 3.99 26.70 -1.11
CA ASP A 35 4.71 26.22 -2.30
C ASP A 35 5.82 25.23 -1.94
N GLU A 36 6.47 25.44 -0.79
CA GLU A 36 7.46 24.50 -0.22
C GLU A 36 6.87 23.11 0.08
N ILE A 37 5.55 23.00 0.27
CA ILE A 37 4.82 21.73 0.53
C ILE A 37 4.07 21.29 -0.75
N SER A 38 4.62 21.57 -1.94
CA SER A 38 4.00 21.19 -3.23
C SER A 38 4.09 19.70 -3.52
N GLU A 39 5.16 19.05 -3.06
CA GLU A 39 5.39 17.62 -3.25
C GLU A 39 4.88 16.83 -2.04
N ILE A 40 3.85 16.00 -2.26
CA ILE A 40 3.29 15.13 -1.23
C ILE A 40 4.24 13.94 -1.02
N ALA A 41 4.71 13.76 0.21
CA ALA A 41 5.56 12.64 0.58
C ALA A 41 4.79 11.31 0.50
N ILE A 42 5.51 10.18 0.53
CA ILE A 42 4.88 8.86 0.57
C ILE A 42 4.99 8.23 1.95
N ALA A 43 6.03 8.52 2.73
CA ALA A 43 6.21 7.89 4.04
C ALA A 43 5.17 8.42 5.06
N PRO A 44 4.61 7.58 5.94
CA PRO A 44 3.59 7.99 6.90
C PRO A 44 4.07 9.11 7.83
N ASP A 45 5.31 9.02 8.31
CA ASP A 45 5.90 10.01 9.21
C ASP A 45 6.04 11.38 8.54
N ASP A 46 6.57 11.40 7.31
CA ASP A 46 6.73 12.62 6.51
C ASP A 46 5.36 13.24 6.17
N LEU A 47 4.36 12.42 5.81
CA LEU A 47 2.99 12.87 5.55
C LEU A 47 2.34 13.50 6.79
N ASN A 48 2.57 12.91 7.97
CA ASN A 48 2.05 13.43 9.22
C ASN A 48 2.77 14.75 9.60
N GLU A 49 4.08 14.85 9.36
CA GLU A 49 4.82 16.10 9.51
C GLU A 49 4.28 17.19 8.58
N GLN A 50 4.11 16.90 7.28
CA GLN A 50 3.49 17.81 6.31
C GLN A 50 2.09 18.25 6.75
N SER A 51 1.27 17.33 7.26
CA SER A 51 -0.09 17.62 7.78
C SER A 51 -0.07 18.58 8.96
N ASN A 52 0.85 18.39 9.91
CA ASN A 52 1.03 19.30 11.04
C ASN A 52 1.45 20.70 10.57
N ILE A 53 2.41 20.78 9.65
CA ILE A 53 2.87 22.07 9.09
C ILE A 53 1.71 22.79 8.39
N VAL A 54 0.96 22.12 7.50
CA VAL A 54 -0.19 22.73 6.82
C VAL A 54 -1.28 23.13 7.82
N GLY A 55 -1.52 22.32 8.86
CA GLY A 55 -2.48 22.64 9.92
C GLY A 55 -2.10 23.91 10.71
N ASP A 56 -0.82 24.09 11.02
CA ASP A 56 -0.29 25.30 11.65
C ASP A 56 -0.44 26.52 10.74
N LEU A 57 -0.15 26.36 9.44
CA LEU A 57 -0.36 27.41 8.44
C LEU A 57 -1.84 27.81 8.34
N VAL A 58 -2.75 26.85 8.26
CA VAL A 58 -4.20 27.09 8.22
C VAL A 58 -4.67 27.85 9.46
N THR A 59 -4.16 27.49 10.63
CA THR A 59 -4.45 28.21 11.88
C THR A 59 -3.97 29.66 11.78
N ALA A 60 -2.71 29.89 11.38
CA ALA A 60 -2.17 31.23 11.21
C ALA A 60 -2.92 32.06 10.15
N ILE A 61 -3.39 31.43 9.07
CA ILE A 61 -4.16 32.07 8.01
C ILE A 61 -5.54 32.49 8.52
N THR A 62 -6.26 31.58 9.17
CA THR A 62 -7.62 31.82 9.65
C THR A 62 -7.67 32.86 10.79
N GLU A 63 -6.62 32.97 11.61
CA GLU A 63 -6.50 34.04 12.61
C GLU A 63 -6.51 35.46 12.00
N ARG A 64 -6.15 35.60 10.71
CA ARG A 64 -6.14 36.88 9.99
C ARG A 64 -7.46 37.19 9.29
N ASP A 65 -8.39 36.25 9.19
CA ASP A 65 -9.65 36.38 8.44
C ASP A 65 -10.47 37.62 8.87
N ALA A 66 -10.69 37.72 10.18
CA ALA A 66 -11.45 38.82 10.78
C ALA A 66 -10.74 40.17 10.59
N GLN A 67 -9.41 40.19 10.66
CA GLN A 67 -8.62 41.40 10.46
C GLN A 67 -8.72 41.88 9.01
N ILE A 68 -8.52 40.99 8.03
CA ILE A 68 -8.60 41.30 6.60
C ILE A 68 -9.99 41.81 6.24
N THR A 69 -11.04 41.09 6.69
CA THR A 69 -12.44 41.50 6.47
C THR A 69 -12.74 42.88 7.05
N ALA A 70 -12.25 43.17 8.27
CA ALA A 70 -12.44 44.47 8.90
C ALA A 70 -11.74 45.60 8.13
N VAL A 71 -10.48 45.39 7.71
CA VAL A 71 -9.71 46.39 6.95
C VAL A 71 -10.37 46.70 5.61
N ILE A 72 -10.88 45.68 4.91
CA ILE A 72 -11.62 45.86 3.65
C ILE A 72 -12.89 46.68 3.84
N GLU A 73 -13.66 46.41 4.90
CA GLU A 73 -14.90 47.16 5.17
C GLU A 73 -14.61 48.62 5.56
N VAL A 74 -13.61 48.87 6.41
CA VAL A 74 -13.15 50.22 6.74
C VAL A 74 -12.66 50.95 5.49
N GLY A 75 -11.84 50.31 4.65
CA GLY A 75 -11.37 50.87 3.38
C GLY A 75 -12.53 51.25 2.46
N ARG A 76 -13.56 50.40 2.39
CA ARG A 76 -14.80 50.66 1.63
C ARG A 76 -15.54 51.87 2.14
N GLN A 77 -15.70 52.01 3.45
CA GLN A 77 -16.39 53.13 4.07
C GLN A 77 -15.64 54.45 3.84
N LEU A 78 -14.31 54.44 3.98
CA LEU A 78 -13.46 55.59 3.69
C LEU A 78 -13.60 56.00 2.22
N CYS A 79 -13.59 55.05 1.28
CA CYS A 79 -13.77 55.34 -0.15
C CYS A 79 -15.09 56.03 -0.46
N ARG A 80 -16.17 55.72 0.27
CA ARG A 80 -17.48 56.38 0.10
C ARG A 80 -17.48 57.83 0.61
N GLN A 81 -16.64 58.15 1.60
CA GLN A 81 -16.59 59.46 2.25
C GLN A 81 -15.52 60.38 1.65
N ALA A 82 -14.55 59.83 0.93
CA ALA A 82 -13.46 60.59 0.33
C ALA A 82 -13.93 61.49 -0.81
N THR A 83 -13.44 62.73 -0.81
CA THR A 83 -13.72 63.74 -1.83
C THR A 83 -12.47 64.55 -2.14
N GLY A 84 -12.40 65.17 -3.32
CA GLY A 84 -11.26 65.98 -3.73
C GLY A 84 -9.96 65.17 -3.87
N ASP A 85 -8.84 65.73 -3.41
CA ASP A 85 -7.49 65.18 -3.63
C ASP A 85 -7.24 63.83 -2.94
N GLU A 86 -8.03 63.45 -1.94
CA GLU A 86 -7.87 62.20 -1.19
C GLU A 86 -8.58 60.99 -1.86
N ALA A 87 -9.46 61.23 -2.83
CA ALA A 87 -10.28 60.17 -3.43
C ALA A 87 -9.49 59.18 -4.29
N LEU A 88 -8.57 59.67 -5.14
CA LEU A 88 -7.77 58.82 -6.04
C LEU A 88 -6.77 57.92 -5.29
N PRO A 89 -5.94 58.44 -4.35
CA PRO A 89 -5.03 57.59 -3.57
C PRO A 89 -5.75 56.52 -2.75
N LEU A 90 -6.93 56.85 -2.22
CA LEU A 90 -7.71 55.92 -1.42
C LEU A 90 -8.36 54.82 -2.28
N GLN A 91 -8.84 55.14 -3.49
CA GLN A 91 -9.28 54.13 -4.46
C GLN A 91 -8.16 53.17 -4.83
N TYR A 92 -6.98 53.70 -5.14
CA TYR A 92 -5.81 52.86 -5.46
C TYR A 92 -5.50 51.85 -4.34
N ARG A 93 -5.54 52.29 -3.09
CA ARG A 93 -5.34 51.43 -1.91
C ARG A 93 -6.45 50.41 -1.72
N MET A 94 -7.70 50.80 -1.97
CA MET A 94 -8.80 49.86 -1.94
C MET A 94 -8.64 48.76 -3.00
N ASP A 95 -8.08 49.10 -4.17
CA ASP A 95 -7.79 48.12 -5.20
C ASP A 95 -6.60 47.22 -4.83
N GLN A 96 -5.61 47.71 -4.07
CA GLN A 96 -4.59 46.86 -3.44
C GLN A 96 -5.23 45.88 -2.45
N LEU A 97 -6.03 46.35 -1.50
CA LEU A 97 -6.73 45.50 -0.53
C LEU A 97 -7.59 44.42 -1.18
N LYS A 98 -8.26 44.73 -2.30
CA LYS A 98 -9.03 43.72 -3.05
C LYS A 98 -8.13 42.64 -3.65
N ARG A 99 -6.94 43.00 -4.14
CA ARG A 99 -5.98 42.01 -4.67
C ARG A 99 -5.45 41.13 -3.55
N ASP A 100 -5.09 41.72 -2.41
CA ASP A 100 -4.61 40.98 -1.24
C ASP A 100 -5.70 40.06 -0.67
N SER A 101 -6.96 40.51 -0.69
CA SER A 101 -8.11 39.67 -0.33
C SER A 101 -8.29 38.48 -1.28
N CYS A 102 -8.02 38.65 -2.57
CA CYS A 102 -8.07 37.56 -3.54
C CYS A 102 -6.97 36.55 -3.26
N ARG A 103 -5.72 37.02 -3.10
CA ARG A 103 -4.57 36.20 -2.73
C ARG A 103 -4.82 35.40 -1.46
N TYR A 104 -5.35 36.04 -0.43
CA TYR A 104 -5.75 35.37 0.81
C TYR A 104 -6.75 34.24 0.56
N GLY A 105 -7.77 34.47 -0.26
CA GLY A 105 -8.75 33.44 -0.64
C GLY A 105 -8.11 32.27 -1.42
N ASP A 106 -7.17 32.57 -2.32
CA ASP A 106 -6.43 31.56 -3.08
C ASP A 106 -5.55 30.71 -2.15
N ILE A 107 -4.86 31.33 -1.18
CA ILE A 107 -4.07 30.62 -0.17
C ILE A 107 -4.97 29.70 0.67
N MET A 108 -6.15 30.18 1.10
CA MET A 108 -7.10 29.35 1.86
C MET A 108 -7.56 28.13 1.04
N LEU A 109 -7.84 28.32 -0.25
CA LEU A 109 -8.23 27.23 -1.14
C LEU A 109 -7.12 26.19 -1.27
N VAL A 110 -5.90 26.63 -1.55
CA VAL A 110 -4.73 25.74 -1.65
C VAL A 110 -4.47 25.00 -0.34
N ALA A 111 -4.67 25.67 0.80
CA ALA A 111 -4.51 25.06 2.12
C ALA A 111 -5.52 23.92 2.35
N ASP A 112 -6.79 24.16 2.01
CA ASP A 112 -7.86 23.16 2.12
C ASP A 112 -7.61 21.97 1.18
N GLU A 113 -7.23 22.23 -0.08
CA GLU A 113 -6.86 21.19 -1.04
C GLU A 113 -5.70 20.33 -0.53
N LYS A 114 -4.65 20.94 0.03
CA LYS A 114 -3.52 20.21 0.62
C LYS A 114 -3.93 19.39 1.84
N LEU A 115 -4.74 19.93 2.75
CA LEU A 115 -5.25 19.17 3.89
C LEU A 115 -6.07 17.96 3.45
N GLN A 116 -6.92 18.10 2.42
CA GLN A 116 -7.70 16.99 1.88
C GLN A 116 -6.82 15.92 1.23
N LEU A 117 -5.79 16.35 0.49
CA LEU A 117 -4.82 15.44 -0.11
C LEU A 117 -4.05 14.67 0.96
N LEU A 118 -3.53 15.34 1.99
CA LEU A 118 -2.82 14.71 3.10
C LEU A 118 -3.72 13.76 3.89
N ALA A 119 -4.96 14.16 4.18
CA ALA A 119 -5.95 13.30 4.84
C ALA A 119 -6.30 12.04 4.03
N LYS A 120 -6.19 12.08 2.70
CA LYS A 120 -6.32 10.91 1.82
C LYS A 120 -5.03 10.08 1.81
N ALA A 121 -3.87 10.73 1.72
CA ALA A 121 -2.56 10.09 1.56
C ALA A 121 -2.12 9.32 2.81
N ILE A 122 -2.31 9.88 4.00
CA ILE A 122 -1.87 9.28 5.28
C ILE A 122 -2.40 7.84 5.44
N PRO A 123 -3.73 7.60 5.43
CA PRO A 123 -4.23 6.24 5.64
C PRO A 123 -3.90 5.30 4.47
N LEU A 124 -3.65 5.83 3.27
CA LEU A 124 -3.18 5.03 2.14
C LEU A 124 -1.73 4.55 2.35
N SER A 125 -0.87 5.44 2.82
CA SER A 125 0.53 5.13 3.14
C SER A 125 0.62 4.12 4.28
N GLU A 126 -0.12 4.34 5.38
CA GLU A 126 -0.17 3.40 6.50
C GLU A 126 -0.56 1.99 6.04
N ARG A 127 -1.66 1.86 5.27
CA ARG A 127 -2.11 0.56 4.76
C ARG A 127 -1.16 -0.04 3.73
N PHE A 128 -0.48 0.79 2.93
CA PHE A 128 0.56 0.32 2.02
C PHE A 128 1.70 -0.35 2.81
N HIS A 129 2.18 0.29 3.87
CA HIS A 129 3.25 -0.25 4.72
C HIS A 129 2.79 -1.50 5.49
N GLU A 130 1.58 -1.49 6.07
CA GLU A 130 1.00 -2.68 6.71
C GLU A 130 0.85 -3.85 5.74
N GLY A 131 0.38 -3.58 4.52
CA GLY A 131 0.24 -4.59 3.46
C GLY A 131 1.59 -5.11 2.97
N PHE A 132 2.58 -4.23 2.82
CA PHE A 132 3.96 -4.60 2.49
C PHE A 132 4.51 -5.57 3.55
N ASP A 133 4.46 -5.19 4.83
CA ASP A 133 5.00 -5.98 5.93
C ASP A 133 4.30 -7.34 6.01
N ALA A 134 2.97 -7.37 5.91
CA ALA A 134 2.19 -8.61 5.94
C ALA A 134 2.53 -9.56 4.79
N VAL A 135 2.71 -9.05 3.57
CA VAL A 135 3.07 -9.90 2.41
C VAL A 135 4.51 -10.39 2.55
N MET A 136 5.45 -9.54 2.99
CA MET A 136 6.85 -9.92 3.18
C MET A 136 7.01 -10.96 4.29
N GLU A 137 6.40 -10.76 5.46
CA GLU A 137 6.41 -11.72 6.57
C GLU A 137 5.85 -13.08 6.10
N TRP A 138 4.80 -13.08 5.28
CA TRP A 138 4.24 -14.30 4.73
C TRP A 138 5.17 -14.99 3.71
N VAL A 139 5.78 -14.22 2.80
CA VAL A 139 6.74 -14.78 1.83
C VAL A 139 7.91 -15.42 2.56
N GLU A 140 8.50 -14.73 3.54
CA GLU A 140 9.61 -15.25 4.36
C GLU A 140 9.20 -16.52 5.11
N ALA A 141 8.02 -16.54 5.75
CA ALA A 141 7.53 -17.72 6.46
C ALA A 141 7.35 -18.94 5.54
N VAL A 142 6.83 -18.73 4.32
CA VAL A 142 6.66 -19.82 3.36
C VAL A 142 8.00 -20.26 2.76
N GLU A 143 8.93 -19.34 2.49
CA GLU A 143 10.29 -19.68 2.08
C GLU A 143 10.98 -20.58 3.12
N GLU A 144 10.90 -20.22 4.41
CA GLU A 144 11.45 -21.03 5.50
C GLU A 144 10.77 -22.41 5.61
N ASP A 145 9.44 -22.46 5.54
CA ASP A 145 8.68 -23.73 5.59
C ASP A 145 9.03 -24.64 4.41
N LEU A 146 9.23 -24.07 3.21
CA LEU A 146 9.65 -24.83 2.03
C LEU A 146 11.09 -25.38 2.18
N ILE A 147 12.02 -24.61 2.75
CA ILE A 147 13.41 -25.03 3.01
C ILE A 147 13.47 -26.15 4.06
N GLN A 148 12.70 -26.04 5.16
CA GLN A 148 12.73 -27.03 6.24
C GLN A 148 12.27 -28.42 5.79
N ILE A 149 11.34 -28.48 4.85
CA ILE A 149 10.84 -29.73 4.27
C ILE A 149 11.89 -30.39 3.36
N ASP A 150 12.72 -29.59 2.70
CA ASP A 150 13.79 -30.10 1.84
C ASP A 150 14.96 -30.65 2.67
N SER A 151 15.26 -29.97 3.80
CA SER A 151 16.31 -30.39 4.73
C SER A 151 16.00 -31.65 5.56
N THR A 152 14.78 -32.20 5.49
CA THR A 152 14.41 -33.34 6.34
C THR A 152 15.01 -34.69 5.90
N ASP A 153 15.85 -34.73 4.85
CA ASP A 153 16.55 -35.95 4.42
C ASP A 153 18.08 -35.86 4.28
N LEU A 154 18.77 -34.77 4.62
CA LEU A 154 20.25 -34.80 4.62
C LEU A 154 20.96 -33.78 5.52
N ASP A 155 21.79 -34.30 6.44
CA ASP A 155 22.88 -33.56 7.06
C ASP A 155 23.80 -32.97 5.96
N THR A 156 23.64 -31.69 5.60
CA THR A 156 24.75 -30.78 5.28
C THR A 156 24.25 -29.36 4.99
N GLN A 157 24.70 -28.41 5.81
CA GLN A 157 24.95 -27.03 5.37
C GLN A 157 25.83 -27.08 4.11
N THR A 158 25.39 -26.55 2.97
CA THR A 158 26.08 -25.54 2.13
C THR A 158 25.29 -25.34 0.81
N GLN A 159 25.05 -24.07 0.45
CA GLN A 159 24.67 -23.52 -0.88
C GLN A 159 23.17 -23.28 -1.13
N VAL A 160 22.74 -22.07 -0.73
CA VAL A 160 21.35 -21.61 -0.66
C VAL A 160 20.78 -21.10 -2.00
N ASP A 161 21.56 -20.99 -3.07
CA ASP A 161 21.08 -20.26 -4.28
C ASP A 161 20.65 -21.14 -5.47
N ASP A 162 20.99 -22.44 -5.50
CA ASP A 162 20.65 -23.34 -6.63
C ASP A 162 19.51 -24.32 -6.28
N GLU A 163 19.22 -24.48 -4.99
CA GLU A 163 18.28 -25.48 -4.45
C GLU A 163 16.81 -24.99 -4.42
N LEU A 164 16.60 -23.66 -4.43
CA LEU A 164 15.28 -23.02 -4.49
C LEU A 164 14.45 -23.42 -5.73
N ARG A 165 15.07 -24.05 -6.73
CA ARG A 165 14.43 -24.50 -7.98
C ARG A 165 14.08 -25.98 -8.04
N THR A 166 14.53 -26.82 -7.11
CA THR A 166 14.33 -28.27 -7.19
C THR A 166 13.81 -28.81 -5.87
N ALA A 167 12.48 -28.88 -5.76
CA ALA A 167 11.81 -29.67 -4.74
C ALA A 167 12.38 -31.11 -4.70
N PRO A 168 12.37 -31.79 -3.53
CA PRO A 168 12.88 -33.15 -3.41
C PRO A 168 12.17 -34.04 -4.43
N GLU A 169 12.90 -34.98 -5.05
CA GLU A 169 12.33 -35.90 -6.04
C GLU A 169 11.21 -36.72 -5.37
N LEU A 170 9.98 -36.24 -5.49
CA LEU A 170 8.79 -36.96 -5.08
C LEU A 170 8.71 -38.18 -6.01
N THR A 171 9.03 -39.36 -5.49
CA THR A 171 8.98 -40.61 -6.26
C THR A 171 7.94 -41.55 -5.68
N THR A 172 7.53 -42.54 -6.46
CA THR A 172 6.67 -43.63 -5.99
C THR A 172 7.32 -44.50 -4.89
N ALA A 173 8.58 -44.24 -4.54
CA ALA A 173 9.28 -44.90 -3.44
C ALA A 173 9.04 -44.23 -2.07
N THR A 174 8.49 -43.00 -2.03
CA THR A 174 8.18 -42.30 -0.77
C THR A 174 7.11 -43.05 0.02
N PRO A 175 7.35 -43.37 1.31
CA PRO A 175 6.38 -44.03 2.17
C PRO A 175 4.99 -43.35 2.18
N PRO A 176 3.87 -44.10 2.08
CA PRO A 176 2.52 -43.52 1.99
C PRO A 176 2.14 -42.58 3.14
N HIS A 177 2.63 -42.84 4.35
CA HIS A 177 2.38 -41.98 5.51
C HIS A 177 3.11 -40.62 5.42
N GLN A 178 4.30 -40.59 4.82
CA GLN A 178 5.05 -39.35 4.57
C GLN A 178 4.40 -38.54 3.44
N LEU A 179 3.97 -39.18 2.35
CA LEU A 179 3.22 -38.53 1.28
C LEU A 179 1.94 -37.87 1.80
N ARG A 180 1.20 -38.56 2.68
CA ARG A 180 0.00 -38.00 3.32
C ARG A 180 0.33 -36.76 4.15
N LYS A 181 1.40 -36.81 4.95
CA LYS A 181 1.85 -35.67 5.78
C LYS A 181 2.25 -34.48 4.89
N GLN A 182 3.02 -34.72 3.83
CA GLN A 182 3.41 -33.67 2.88
C GLN A 182 2.20 -33.05 2.17
N ARG A 183 1.19 -33.86 1.82
CA ARG A 183 -0.06 -33.39 1.21
C ARG A 183 -0.91 -32.56 2.16
N GLU A 184 -1.07 -33.01 3.40
CA GLU A 184 -1.80 -32.28 4.44
C GLU A 184 -1.15 -30.91 4.69
N HIS A 185 0.18 -30.89 4.86
CA HIS A 185 0.91 -29.65 5.03
C HIS A 185 0.83 -28.71 3.80
N ASN A 186 0.95 -29.23 2.58
CA ASN A 186 0.78 -28.40 1.37
C ASN A 186 -0.64 -27.84 1.25
N ALA A 187 -1.65 -28.57 1.73
CA ALA A 187 -3.03 -28.08 1.79
C ALA A 187 -3.20 -26.97 2.86
N GLU A 188 -2.52 -27.08 4.00
CA GLU A 188 -2.46 -26.02 5.02
C GLU A 188 -1.82 -24.75 4.46
N LEU A 189 -0.66 -24.86 3.78
CA LEU A 189 -0.02 -23.74 3.09
C LEU A 189 -0.93 -23.13 2.03
N SER A 190 -1.60 -23.97 1.22
CA SER A 190 -2.56 -23.50 0.22
C SER A 190 -3.72 -22.72 0.86
N ALA A 191 -4.23 -23.18 2.00
CA ALA A 191 -5.29 -22.49 2.73
C ALA A 191 -4.78 -21.16 3.32
N ALA A 192 -3.56 -21.12 3.86
CA ALA A 192 -2.93 -19.91 4.36
C ALA A 192 -2.72 -18.87 3.24
N ILE A 193 -2.24 -19.26 2.06
CA ILE A 193 -2.09 -18.37 0.89
C ILE A 193 -3.41 -17.62 0.59
N LEU A 194 -4.53 -18.33 0.66
CA LEU A 194 -5.84 -17.76 0.34
C LEU A 194 -6.27 -16.67 1.32
N THR A 195 -5.76 -16.65 2.55
CA THR A 195 -6.07 -15.58 3.51
C THR A 195 -5.35 -14.27 3.15
N TYR A 196 -4.27 -14.33 2.39
CA TYR A 196 -3.50 -13.16 1.95
C TYR A 196 -4.00 -12.55 0.63
N VAL A 197 -4.80 -13.26 -0.15
CA VAL A 197 -5.42 -12.72 -1.39
C VAL A 197 -6.08 -11.35 -1.18
N PRO A 198 -6.97 -11.15 -0.19
CA PRO A 198 -7.58 -9.82 0.02
C PRO A 198 -6.56 -8.75 0.43
N ILE A 199 -5.49 -9.12 1.14
CA ILE A 199 -4.43 -8.20 1.56
C ILE A 199 -3.64 -7.73 0.35
N VAL A 200 -3.25 -8.64 -0.54
CA VAL A 200 -2.54 -8.34 -1.79
C VAL A 200 -3.39 -7.46 -2.72
N GLU A 201 -4.69 -7.73 -2.84
CA GLU A 201 -5.58 -6.90 -3.65
C GLU A 201 -5.79 -5.50 -3.04
N GLN A 202 -5.88 -5.40 -1.72
CA GLN A 202 -5.94 -4.11 -1.02
C GLN A 202 -4.62 -3.32 -1.21
N PHE A 203 -3.47 -3.98 -1.05
CA PHE A 203 -2.14 -3.41 -1.28
C PHE A 203 -2.02 -2.84 -2.70
N LYS A 204 -2.41 -3.61 -3.74
CA LYS A 204 -2.43 -3.13 -5.14
C LYS A 204 -3.33 -1.90 -5.32
N SER A 205 -4.49 -1.89 -4.66
CA SER A 205 -5.42 -0.77 -4.73
C SER A 205 -4.84 0.48 -4.06
N ASP A 206 -4.21 0.33 -2.89
CA ASP A 206 -3.62 1.43 -2.14
C ASP A 206 -2.42 2.02 -2.90
N VAL A 207 -1.57 1.20 -3.51
CA VAL A 207 -0.48 1.64 -4.40
C VAL A 207 -1.01 2.50 -5.54
N LYS A 208 -2.05 2.04 -6.26
CA LYS A 208 -2.64 2.82 -7.36
C LYS A 208 -3.19 4.17 -6.89
N ALA A 209 -3.84 4.19 -5.74
CA ALA A 209 -4.36 5.43 -5.18
C ALA A 209 -3.25 6.37 -4.70
N LEU A 210 -2.13 5.85 -4.20
CA LEU A 210 -0.94 6.65 -3.87
C LEU A 210 -0.27 7.22 -5.13
N GLN A 211 -0.18 6.44 -6.22
CA GLN A 211 0.36 6.90 -7.51
C GLN A 211 -0.40 8.09 -8.12
N GLU A 212 -1.69 8.25 -7.78
CA GLU A 212 -2.49 9.42 -8.19
C GLU A 212 -2.19 10.67 -7.37
N ILE A 213 -1.56 10.54 -6.20
CA ILE A 213 -1.35 11.62 -5.22
C ILE A 213 0.11 12.08 -5.20
N CYS A 214 1.06 11.15 -5.26
CA CYS A 214 2.47 11.47 -5.21
C CYS A 214 3.01 12.02 -6.54
N VAL A 215 4.23 12.54 -6.51
CA VAL A 215 4.91 12.98 -7.73
C VAL A 215 5.13 11.82 -8.69
N PRO A 216 5.09 12.03 -10.03
CA PRO A 216 5.14 10.95 -11.01
C PRO A 216 6.36 10.04 -10.87
N GLU A 217 7.52 10.58 -10.51
CA GLU A 217 8.75 9.80 -10.34
C GLU A 217 8.63 8.79 -9.19
N ASP A 218 8.05 9.20 -8.06
CA ASP A 218 7.88 8.33 -6.92
C ASP A 218 6.70 7.37 -7.11
N GLY A 219 5.67 7.78 -7.86
CA GLY A 219 4.60 6.88 -8.29
C GLY A 219 5.12 5.72 -9.13
N VAL A 220 6.08 5.96 -10.04
CA VAL A 220 6.72 4.90 -10.81
C VAL A 220 7.48 3.93 -9.90
N LYS A 221 8.34 4.46 -9.00
CA LYS A 221 9.11 3.63 -8.05
C LYS A 221 8.20 2.79 -7.15
N LEU A 222 7.09 3.37 -6.66
CA LEU A 222 6.10 2.68 -5.85
C LEU A 222 5.45 1.53 -6.62
N GLY A 223 5.14 1.76 -7.90
CA GLY A 223 4.60 0.73 -8.79
C GLY A 223 5.57 -0.41 -9.04
N GLU A 224 6.84 -0.10 -9.33
CA GLU A 224 7.89 -1.10 -9.53
C GLU A 224 8.09 -1.98 -8.28
N LEU A 225 8.13 -1.36 -7.10
CA LEU A 225 8.24 -2.07 -5.82
C LEU A 225 7.02 -2.99 -5.58
N ALA A 226 5.82 -2.47 -5.83
CA ALA A 226 4.60 -3.24 -5.67
C ALA A 226 4.53 -4.43 -6.63
N ASP A 227 4.91 -4.23 -7.89
CA ASP A 227 4.96 -5.28 -8.90
C ASP A 227 5.96 -6.39 -8.51
N GLU A 228 7.12 -6.05 -7.94
CA GLU A 228 8.09 -7.02 -7.44
C GLU A 228 7.52 -7.90 -6.30
N ILE A 229 6.87 -7.27 -5.31
CA ILE A 229 6.29 -7.98 -4.15
C ILE A 229 5.14 -8.88 -4.59
N VAL A 230 4.25 -8.36 -5.45
CA VAL A 230 3.14 -9.12 -6.01
C VAL A 230 3.66 -10.30 -6.82
N ALA A 231 4.72 -10.12 -7.61
CA ALA A 231 5.34 -11.21 -8.36
C ALA A 231 5.87 -12.31 -7.43
N LYS A 232 6.56 -11.95 -6.33
CA LYS A 232 7.02 -12.91 -5.32
C LYS A 232 5.85 -13.69 -4.71
N TYR A 233 4.78 -12.99 -4.33
CA TYR A 233 3.56 -13.64 -3.80
C TYR A 233 2.95 -14.63 -4.81
N ASP A 234 2.79 -14.20 -6.06
CA ASP A 234 2.16 -15.01 -7.11
C ASP A 234 3.02 -16.23 -7.47
N ASP A 235 4.34 -16.09 -7.49
CA ASP A 235 5.26 -17.18 -7.76
C ASP A 235 5.26 -18.21 -6.63
N MET A 236 5.23 -17.76 -5.37
CA MET A 236 5.08 -18.65 -4.22
C MET A 236 3.76 -19.41 -4.25
N ARG A 237 2.66 -18.71 -4.55
CA ARG A 237 1.34 -19.32 -4.71
C ARG A 237 1.34 -20.40 -5.80
N LYS A 238 1.94 -20.12 -6.96
CA LYS A 238 2.07 -21.11 -8.05
C LYS A 238 2.93 -22.29 -7.63
N ALA A 239 4.01 -22.07 -6.89
CA ALA A 239 4.89 -23.15 -6.42
C ALA A 239 4.14 -24.12 -5.49
N VAL A 240 3.37 -23.60 -4.53
CA VAL A 240 2.55 -24.43 -3.62
C VAL A 240 1.45 -25.17 -4.37
N GLU A 241 0.82 -24.55 -5.38
CA GLU A 241 -0.16 -25.21 -6.23
C GLU A 241 0.46 -26.35 -7.05
N ALA A 242 1.60 -26.09 -7.70
CA ALA A 242 2.32 -27.09 -8.48
C ALA A 242 2.78 -28.28 -7.61
N ARG A 243 3.25 -28.00 -6.40
CA ARG A 243 3.61 -29.03 -5.42
C ARG A 243 2.41 -29.88 -5.02
N GLY A 244 1.25 -29.25 -4.82
CA GLY A 244 -0.01 -29.96 -4.54
C GLY A 244 -0.40 -30.91 -5.66
N GLN A 245 -0.34 -30.44 -6.92
CA GLN A 245 -0.62 -31.26 -8.10
C GLN A 245 0.36 -32.46 -8.22
N ALA A 246 1.64 -32.24 -7.94
CA ALA A 246 2.65 -33.29 -7.94
C ALA A 246 2.36 -34.36 -6.86
N LEU A 247 2.01 -33.95 -5.64
CA LEU A 247 1.65 -34.84 -4.54
C LEU A 247 0.43 -35.69 -4.87
N ASP A 248 -0.63 -35.08 -5.41
CA ASP A 248 -1.83 -35.82 -5.82
C ASP A 248 -1.53 -36.83 -6.93
N SER A 249 -0.73 -36.46 -7.94
CA SER A 249 -0.32 -37.37 -9.01
C SER A 249 0.43 -38.60 -8.50
N ILE A 250 1.29 -38.43 -7.48
CA ILE A 250 2.09 -39.52 -6.92
C ILE A 250 1.27 -40.42 -6.01
N VAL A 251 0.34 -39.85 -5.23
CA VAL A 251 -0.62 -40.61 -4.43
C VAL A 251 -1.50 -41.49 -5.33
N ASP A 252 -1.98 -40.94 -6.44
CA ASP A 252 -2.78 -41.69 -7.42
C ASP A 252 -1.97 -42.82 -8.08
N ALA A 253 -0.72 -42.54 -8.48
CA ALA A 253 0.17 -43.54 -9.06
C ALA A 253 0.50 -44.68 -8.07
N THR A 254 0.76 -44.34 -6.81
CA THR A 254 1.08 -45.32 -5.74
C THR A 254 -0.13 -46.19 -5.43
N SER A 255 -1.32 -45.61 -5.37
CA SER A 255 -2.58 -46.34 -5.17
C SER A 255 -2.84 -47.32 -6.32
N GLY A 256 -2.68 -46.88 -7.57
CA GLY A 256 -2.85 -47.73 -8.75
C GLY A 256 -1.82 -48.87 -8.84
N LEU A 257 -0.59 -48.68 -8.35
CA LEU A 257 0.41 -49.74 -8.25
C LEU A 257 0.02 -50.78 -7.18
N GLY A 258 -0.51 -50.32 -6.04
CA GLY A 258 -1.04 -51.18 -4.98
C GLY A 258 -2.14 -52.12 -5.47
N GLU A 259 -3.15 -51.58 -6.16
CA GLU A 259 -4.24 -52.37 -6.74
C GLU A 259 -3.73 -53.42 -7.75
N ARG A 260 -2.75 -53.06 -8.58
CA ARG A 260 -2.13 -54.00 -9.53
C ARG A 260 -1.39 -55.13 -8.82
N LEU A 261 -0.65 -54.81 -7.75
CA LEU A 261 0.05 -55.81 -6.94
C LEU A 261 -0.93 -56.77 -6.25
N GLU A 262 -2.03 -56.26 -5.71
CA GLU A 262 -3.05 -57.08 -5.04
C GLU A 262 -3.72 -58.06 -6.03
N ASN A 263 -4.08 -57.57 -7.23
CA ASN A 263 -4.61 -58.40 -8.31
C ASN A 263 -3.61 -59.49 -8.76
N PHE A 264 -2.32 -59.15 -8.84
CA PHE A 264 -1.27 -60.10 -9.19
C PHE A 264 -1.09 -61.18 -8.12
N VAL A 265 -1.08 -60.79 -6.84
CA VAL A 265 -1.01 -61.72 -5.70
C VAL A 265 -2.22 -62.65 -5.69
N GLN A 266 -3.43 -62.15 -5.92
CA GLN A 266 -4.64 -62.97 -6.01
C GLN A 266 -4.57 -63.97 -7.18
N THR A 267 -4.03 -63.54 -8.32
CA THR A 267 -3.82 -64.41 -9.49
C THR A 267 -2.81 -65.53 -9.18
N LEU A 268 -1.70 -65.20 -8.53
CA LEU A 268 -0.69 -66.18 -8.12
C LEU A 268 -1.24 -67.16 -7.08
N GLN A 269 -2.03 -66.68 -6.11
CA GLN A 269 -2.69 -67.54 -5.12
C GLN A 269 -3.65 -68.52 -5.80
N GLY A 270 -4.50 -68.03 -6.72
CA GLY A 270 -5.40 -68.89 -7.50
C GLY A 270 -4.67 -69.91 -8.37
N ALA A 271 -3.53 -69.54 -8.98
CA ALA A 271 -2.69 -70.46 -9.74
C ALA A 271 -2.05 -71.53 -8.83
N SER A 272 -1.55 -71.13 -7.65
CA SER A 272 -1.00 -72.04 -6.64
C SER A 272 -2.04 -73.04 -6.15
N ASP A 273 -3.27 -72.61 -5.86
CA ASP A 273 -4.34 -73.48 -5.39
C ASP A 273 -4.75 -74.52 -6.45
N ARG A 274 -4.82 -74.11 -7.73
CA ARG A 274 -5.05 -75.04 -8.85
C ARG A 274 -3.95 -76.07 -8.97
N LEU A 275 -2.68 -75.68 -8.82
CA LEU A 275 -1.55 -76.62 -8.85
C LEU A 275 -1.63 -77.63 -7.70
N ARG A 276 -1.97 -77.17 -6.48
CA ARG A 276 -2.18 -78.06 -5.32
C ARG A 276 -3.33 -79.04 -5.56
N GLN A 277 -4.45 -78.56 -6.11
CA GLN A 277 -5.60 -79.39 -6.43
C GLN A 277 -5.24 -80.44 -7.50
N ASN A 278 -4.60 -80.05 -8.59
CA ASN A 278 -4.16 -80.97 -9.64
C ASN A 278 -3.20 -82.04 -9.10
N ALA A 279 -2.22 -81.65 -8.28
CA ALA A 279 -1.30 -82.60 -7.65
C ALA A 279 -2.05 -83.62 -6.76
N SER A 280 -3.07 -83.16 -6.02
CA SER A 280 -3.90 -84.03 -5.18
C SER A 280 -4.77 -85.01 -5.99
N THR A 281 -5.29 -84.58 -7.15
CA THR A 281 -6.04 -85.43 -8.08
C THR A 281 -5.15 -86.49 -8.69
N ILE A 282 -3.97 -86.10 -9.20
CA ILE A 282 -2.99 -87.04 -9.77
C ILE A 282 -2.61 -88.13 -8.75
N LEU A 283 -2.37 -87.74 -7.49
CA LEU A 283 -2.07 -88.68 -6.40
C LEU A 283 -3.23 -89.61 -6.04
N ARG A 284 -4.49 -89.23 -6.31
CA ARG A 284 -5.67 -90.11 -6.13
C ARG A 284 -5.85 -91.07 -7.31
N GLU A 285 -5.52 -90.65 -8.52
CA GLU A 285 -5.64 -91.49 -9.73
C GLU A 285 -4.50 -92.52 -9.88
N THR A 286 -3.38 -92.31 -9.19
CA THR A 286 -2.22 -93.23 -9.19
C THR A 286 -2.22 -94.25 -8.05
N LYS A 287 -3.29 -94.32 -7.24
CA LYS A 287 -3.42 -95.21 -6.09
C LYS A 287 -4.58 -96.18 -6.28
#